data_AF-A0A3C0G1L2-F1
#
_entry.id   AF-A0A3C0G1L2-F1
#
_cell.length_a   1.000
_cell.length_b   1.000
_cell.length_c   1.000
_cell.angle_alpha   90.00
_cell.angle_beta   90.00
_cell.angle_gamma   90.00
#
_symmetry.space_group_name_H-M   'P 1'
#
loop_
_entity.id
_entity.type
_entity.pdbx_description
1 polymer ?
#
loop_
_entity_poly.entity_id
_entity_poly.type
_entity_poly.pdbx_seq_one_letter_code
_entity_poly.pdbx_strand_id
1 'polypeptide(L)' 'SRGPAKTTVEDILGGVRSACTYIGARRLKDMPKCASFVTTNNVQNQVYERYTK' A
#
# COMPACT_ATOMS: atom_id res chain seq x y z
N SER A 1 24.43 12.09 -3.35
CA SER A 1 23.34 12.19 -4.36
C SER A 1 22.47 10.94 -4.26
N ARG A 2 21.14 11.06 -4.34
CA ARG A 2 20.19 9.93 -4.09
C ARG A 2 20.09 8.92 -5.25
N GLY A 3 21.15 8.75 -6.04
CA GLY A 3 21.15 7.92 -7.25
C GLY A 3 20.30 8.47 -8.41
N PRO A 4 20.21 7.75 -9.53
CA PRO A 4 19.37 8.12 -10.68
C PRO A 4 17.88 8.10 -10.32
N ALA A 5 17.12 9.08 -10.82
CA ALA A 5 15.67 9.16 -10.55
C ALA A 5 14.86 7.96 -11.07
N LYS A 6 15.37 7.25 -12.08
CA LYS A 6 14.70 6.12 -12.73
C LYS A 6 14.31 5.03 -11.72
N THR A 7 15.23 4.65 -10.83
CA THR A 7 15.00 3.55 -9.87
C THR A 7 13.87 3.92 -8.91
N THR A 8 13.86 5.15 -8.41
CA THR A 8 12.81 5.67 -7.52
C THR A 8 11.43 5.66 -8.20
N VAL A 9 11.38 6.01 -9.49
CA VAL A 9 10.12 5.98 -10.25
C VAL A 9 9.61 4.55 -10.42
N GLU A 10 10.49 3.60 -10.71
CA GLU A 10 10.13 2.18 -10.84
C GLU A 10 9.58 1.60 -9.52
N ASP A 11 10.19 1.96 -8.38
CA ASP A 11 9.73 1.56 -7.04
C ASP A 11 8.33 2.09 -6.73
N ILE A 12 8.09 3.38 -6.99
CA ILE A 12 6.77 4.01 -6.81
C ILE A 12 5.73 3.32 -7.68
N LEU A 13 6.04 3.08 -8.96
CA LEU A 13 5.12 2.41 -9.88
C LEU A 13 4.85 0.95 -9.46
N GLY A 14 5.83 0.28 -8.83
CA GLY A 14 5.65 -1.03 -8.21
C GLY A 14 4.59 -1.01 -7.11
N GLY A 15 4.68 -0.07 -6.18
CA GLY A 15 3.71 0.10 -5.09
C GLY A 15 2.31 0.50 -5.58
N VAL A 16 2.23 1.37 -6.59
CA VAL A 16 0.92 1.75 -7.18
C VAL A 16 0.26 0.55 -7.87
N ARG A 17 1.03 -0.28 -8.59
CA ARG A 17 0.49 -1.48 -9.24
C ARG A 17 -0.05 -2.50 -8.23
N SER A 18 0.67 -2.77 -7.15
CA SER A 18 0.20 -3.69 -6.12
C SER A 18 -1.07 -3.18 -5.42
N ALA A 19 -1.12 -1.88 -5.09
CA ALA A 19 -2.31 -1.26 -4.52
C ALA A 19 -3.54 -1.40 -5.44
N CYS A 20 -3.39 -1.16 -6.75
CA CYS A 20 -4.45 -1.35 -7.74
C CYS A 20 -5.00 -2.78 -7.73
N THR A 21 -4.14 -3.79 -7.60
CA THR A 21 -4.56 -5.20 -7.50
C THR A 21 -5.41 -5.43 -6.24
N TYR A 22 -5.02 -4.90 -5.08
CA TYR A 22 -5.75 -5.10 -3.81
C TYR A 22 -7.17 -4.54 -3.84
N ILE A 23 -7.36 -3.38 -4.46
CA ILE A 23 -8.67 -2.71 -4.49
C ILE A 23 -9.49 -3.06 -5.75
N GLY A 24 -8.96 -3.87 -6.66
CA GLY A 24 -9.62 -4.21 -7.93
C GLY A 24 -9.68 -3.06 -8.95
N ALA A 25 -8.76 -2.10 -8.89
CA ALA A 25 -8.70 -0.99 -9.84
C ALA A 25 -7.91 -1.37 -11.11
N ARG A 26 -8.55 -1.33 -12.28
CA ARG A 26 -7.89 -1.61 -13.57
C ARG A 26 -7.01 -0.45 -14.07
N ARG A 27 -7.33 0.78 -13.68
CA ARG A 27 -6.60 2.00 -14.05
C ARG A 27 -6.44 2.89 -12.83
N LEU A 28 -5.39 3.71 -12.82
CA LEU A 28 -5.13 4.69 -11.74
C LEU A 28 -6.34 5.60 -11.46
N LYS A 29 -7.06 6.04 -12.50
CA LYS A 29 -8.26 6.88 -12.35
C LYS A 29 -9.49 6.17 -11.77
N ASP A 30 -9.47 4.83 -11.71
CA ASP A 30 -10.56 4.05 -11.13
C ASP A 30 -10.37 3.88 -9.61
N MET A 31 -9.15 4.10 -9.09
CA MET A 31 -8.85 3.96 -7.65
C MET A 31 -9.79 4.72 -6.72
N PRO A 32 -10.21 5.97 -6.99
CA PRO A 32 -11.13 6.69 -6.10
C PRO A 32 -12.51 6.02 -5.95
N LYS A 33 -12.93 5.21 -6.93
CA LYS A 33 -14.20 4.47 -6.88
C LYS A 33 -14.05 3.06 -6.29
N CYS A 34 -12.84 2.50 -6.34
CA CYS A 34 -12.55 1.13 -5.91
C CYS A 34 -11.97 1.05 -4.49
N ALA A 35 -11.33 2.11 -4.01
CA ALA A 35 -10.70 2.13 -2.70
C ALA A 35 -11.71 2.41 -1.57
N SER A 36 -11.58 1.65 -0.48
CA SER A 36 -12.25 1.90 0.79
C SER A 36 -11.20 2.26 1.84
N PHE A 37 -11.39 3.39 2.52
CA PHE A 37 -10.49 3.83 3.58
C PHE A 37 -11.13 3.63 4.94
N VAL A 38 -10.32 3.18 5.91
CA VAL A 38 -10.73 2.99 7.30
C VAL A 38 -9.75 3.71 8.21
N THR A 39 -10.27 4.37 9.24
CA THR A 39 -9.43 5.04 10.24
C THR A 39 -8.82 4.00 11.18
N THR A 40 -7.49 4.02 11.32
CA THR A 40 -6.77 3.12 12.22
C THR A 40 -6.45 3.83 13.54
N ASN A 41 -7.06 3.39 14.65
CA ASN A 41 -6.82 3.97 15.97
C ASN A 41 -5.52 3.48 16.64
N ASN A 42 -5.08 2.26 16.31
CA ASN A 42 -3.81 1.69 16.76
C ASN A 42 -3.16 0.92 15.61
N VAL A 43 -1.90 1.24 15.31
CA VAL A 43 -1.12 0.61 14.22
C VAL A 43 -0.51 -0.74 14.61
N GLN A 44 -0.35 -0.99 15.91
CA GLN A 44 0.24 -2.23 16.42
C GLN A 44 -0.86 -3.27 16.63
N ASN A 45 -0.72 -4.43 15.98
CA ASN A 45 -1.59 -5.57 16.21
C ASN A 45 -1.06 -6.40 17.38
N GLN A 46 -1.61 -6.18 18.58
CA GLN A 46 -1.21 -6.89 19.80
C GLN A 46 -1.90 -8.25 19.99
N VAL A 47 -2.76 -8.68 19.05
CA VAL A 47 -3.56 -9.91 19.17
C VAL A 47 -2.68 -11.15 19.37
N TYR A 48 -1.49 -11.15 18.77
CA TYR A 48 -0.59 -12.30 18.80
C TYR A 48 0.45 -12.29 19.92
N GLU A 49 0.56 -11.20 20.69
CA GLU A 49 1.58 -11.07 21.75
C GLU A 49 1.44 -12.12 22.85
N ARG A 50 0.23 -12.65 23.06
CA ARG A 50 -0.05 -13.69 24.07
C ARG A 50 0.37 -15.10 23.64
N TYR A 51 0.64 -15.32 22.35
CA TYR A 51 0.96 -16.64 21.78
C TYR A 51 2.45 -16.85 21.53
N THR A 52 3.24 -15.78 21.49
CA THR A 52 4.70 -15.82 21.55
C THR A 52 5.14 -15.72 23.00
N LYS A 53 5.13 -16.85 23.71
CA LYS A 53 5.78 -17.03 25.02
C LYS A 53 6.70 -18.23 24.97
#